data_AF-A0A1M5CS23-F1
#
_entry.id   AF-A0A1M5CS23-F1
#
_cell.length_a   1.000
_cell.length_b   1.000
_cell.length_c   1.000
_cell.angle_alpha   90.00
_cell.angle_beta   90.00
_cell.angle_gamma   90.00
#
_symmetry.space_group_name_H-M   'P 1'
#
loop_
_entity.id
_entity.type
_entity.pdbx_description
1 polymer ?
#
loop_
_entity_poly.entity_id
_entity_poly.type
_entity_poly.pdbx_seq_one_letter_code
_entity_poly.pdbx_strand_id
1 'polypeptide(L)'
;MQDIYSTGHVHENMDHPLGPALYTVSCMHCMSVSLAQDGEGLGAMWGREKAQELLKNAGFVDIDIHQLDHDIQNDYYVMRK
;
A
#
# COMPACT_ATOMS: atom_id res chain seq x y z
N MET A 1 -5.61 6.84 7.36
CA MET A 1 -4.32 6.59 6.71
C MET A 1 -4.54 6.62 5.20
N GLN A 2 -3.66 7.27 4.44
CA GLN A 2 -3.65 7.18 2.97
C GLN A 2 -2.55 6.19 2.59
N ASP A 3 -2.81 5.32 1.63
CA ASP A 3 -1.85 4.33 1.11
C ASP A 3 -2.14 4.03 -0.37
N ILE A 4 -1.17 3.46 -1.10
CA ILE A 4 -1.35 3.18 -2.54
C ILE A 4 -2.30 1.99 -2.74
N TYR A 5 -3.26 2.16 -3.67
CA TYR A 5 -4.13 1.09 -4.12
C TYR A 5 -3.30 0.03 -4.88
N SER A 6 -3.10 -1.11 -4.23
CA SER A 6 -2.35 -2.24 -4.76
C SER A 6 -2.82 -3.53 -4.09
N THR A 7 -2.67 -4.66 -4.78
CA THR A 7 -2.82 -5.99 -4.17
C THR A 7 -1.53 -6.50 -3.52
N GLY A 8 -0.37 -5.93 -3.85
CA GLY A 8 0.93 -6.51 -3.47
C GLY A 8 1.55 -7.37 -4.58
N HIS A 9 0.74 -7.82 -5.54
CA HIS A 9 1.18 -8.74 -6.59
C HIS A 9 1.17 -8.08 -7.97
N VAL A 10 2.34 -8.00 -8.61
CA VAL A 10 2.51 -7.29 -9.91
C VAL A 10 1.50 -7.75 -10.96
N HIS A 11 1.26 -9.06 -11.06
CA HIS A 11 0.37 -9.65 -12.06
C HIS A 11 -1.12 -9.32 -11.86
N GLU A 12 -1.51 -8.90 -10.66
CA GLU A 12 -2.89 -8.50 -10.35
C GLU A 12 -3.08 -6.97 -10.47
N ASN A 13 -1.99 -6.20 -10.53
CA ASN A 13 -1.99 -4.75 -10.66
C ASN A 13 -1.70 -4.29 -12.09
N MET A 14 -1.85 -5.19 -13.08
CA MET A 14 -1.55 -4.89 -14.49
C MET A 14 -2.50 -3.85 -15.09
N ASP A 15 -3.73 -3.77 -14.59
CA ASP A 15 -4.72 -2.78 -15.01
C ASP A 15 -4.60 -1.45 -14.26
N HIS A 16 -3.70 -1.34 -13.28
CA HIS A 16 -3.46 -0.10 -12.56
C HIS A 16 -2.79 0.91 -13.52
N PRO A 17 -3.39 2.09 -13.79
CA PRO A 17 -2.90 3.03 -14.81
C PRO A 17 -1.44 3.47 -14.59
N LEU A 18 -1.04 3.55 -13.31
CA LEU A 18 0.31 3.90 -12.88
C LEU A 18 1.15 2.70 -12.40
N GLY A 19 0.68 1.46 -12.58
CA GLY A 19 1.27 0.25 -12.00
C GLY A 19 2.78 0.11 -12.22
N PRO A 20 3.28 0.12 -13.47
CA PRO A 20 4.71 0.01 -13.75
C PRO A 20 5.55 1.12 -13.10
N ALA A 21 5.04 2.35 -13.08
CA ALA A 21 5.73 3.48 -12.46
C ALA A 21 5.79 3.33 -10.93
N LEU A 22 4.67 2.95 -10.29
CA LEU A 22 4.60 2.77 -8.85
C LEU A 22 5.45 1.59 -8.37
N TYR A 23 5.48 0.47 -9.10
CA TYR A 23 6.41 -0.63 -8.80
C TYR A 23 7.86 -0.23 -8.98
N THR A 24 8.18 0.60 -9.99
CA THR A 24 9.53 1.14 -10.17
C THR A 24 9.94 1.99 -8.96
N VAL A 25 9.08 2.91 -8.52
CA VAL A 25 9.32 3.72 -7.30
C VAL A 25 9.43 2.84 -6.06
N SER A 26 8.58 1.82 -5.95
CA SER A 26 8.61 0.86 -4.86
C SER A 26 9.98 0.18 -4.77
N CYS A 27 10.46 -0.41 -5.86
CA CYS A 27 11.71 -1.18 -5.88
C CYS A 27 12.97 -0.31 -5.81
N MET A 28 12.95 0.86 -6.48
CA MET A 28 14.14 1.70 -6.64
C MET A 28 14.26 2.77 -5.54
N HIS A 29 13.24 2.98 -4.72
CA HIS A 29 13.26 3.97 -3.65
C HIS A 29 12.64 3.47 -2.34
N CYS A 30 11.32 3.21 -2.29
CA CYS A 30 10.64 3.02 -1.00
C CYS A 30 11.12 1.75 -0.26
N MET A 31 11.22 0.64 -0.98
CA MET A 31 11.75 -0.61 -0.44
C MET A 31 13.23 -0.48 -0.11
N SER A 32 14.04 0.09 -1.01
CA SER A 32 15.49 0.18 -0.83
C SER A 32 15.87 1.06 0.36
N VAL A 33 15.20 2.19 0.58
CA VAL A 33 15.44 3.08 1.73
C VAL A 33 15.04 2.41 3.05
N SER A 34 13.97 1.61 3.06
CA SER A 34 13.57 0.83 4.23
C SER A 34 14.60 -0.24 4.56
N LEU A 35 15.03 -1.03 3.57
CA LEU A 35 16.02 -2.08 3.73
C LEU A 35 17.39 -1.53 4.17
N ALA A 36 17.79 -0.34 3.68
CA ALA A 36 19.04 0.30 4.07
C ALA A 36 19.09 0.69 5.57
N GLN A 37 17.94 0.72 6.25
CA GLN A 37 17.81 0.99 7.68
C GLN A 37 17.36 -0.26 8.46
N ASP A 38 17.62 -1.46 7.93
CA ASP A 38 17.19 -2.76 8.50
C ASP A 38 15.67 -2.87 8.70
N GLY A 39 14.89 -2.12 7.92
CA GLY A 39 13.43 -2.18 7.92
C GLY A 39 12.87 -3.34 7.09
N GLU A 40 11.55 -3.54 7.14
CA GLU A 40 10.87 -4.68 6.51
C GLU A 40 10.89 -4.66 4.98
N GLY A 41 11.14 -3.52 4.34
CA GLY A 41 11.22 -3.46 2.88
C GLY A 41 9.89 -3.73 2.16
N LEU A 42 8.75 -3.40 2.79
CA LEU A 42 7.41 -3.61 2.22
C LEU A 42 7.24 -2.92 0.86
N GLY A 43 7.86 -1.75 0.69
CA GLY A 43 7.77 -0.94 -0.51
C GLY A 43 6.45 -0.16 -0.61
N ALA A 44 6.30 0.60 -1.69
CA ALA A 44 5.13 1.44 -1.93
C ALA A 44 3.91 0.60 -2.37
N MET A 45 4.16 -0.49 -3.11
CA MET A 45 3.12 -1.36 -3.67
C MET A 45 2.79 -2.56 -2.77
N TRP A 46 3.05 -2.48 -1.46
CA TRP A 46 2.92 -3.58 -0.48
C TRP A 46 1.53 -4.21 -0.37
N GLY A 47 0.48 -3.43 -0.62
CA GLY A 47 -0.87 -3.92 -0.89
C GLY A 47 -1.83 -3.90 0.30
N ARG A 48 -3.12 -3.82 -0.03
CA ARG A 48 -4.23 -3.61 0.91
C ARG A 48 -4.38 -4.72 1.95
N GLU A 49 -4.11 -5.97 1.59
CA GLU A 49 -4.21 -7.09 2.52
C GLU A 49 -3.18 -6.98 3.64
N LYS A 50 -1.92 -6.70 3.27
CA LYS A 50 -0.83 -6.48 4.23
C LYS A 50 -1.10 -5.23 5.07
N ALA A 51 -1.65 -4.17 4.49
CA ALA A 51 -2.08 -2.99 5.23
C ALA A 51 -3.10 -3.33 6.32
N GLN A 52 -4.17 -4.04 5.98
CA GLN A 52 -5.19 -4.45 6.95
C GLN A 52 -4.64 -5.37 8.04
N GLU A 53 -3.73 -6.29 7.69
CA GLU A 53 -3.06 -7.16 8.66
C GLU A 53 -2.29 -6.34 9.70
N LEU A 54 -1.44 -5.41 9.28
CA LEU A 54 -0.66 -4.58 10.21
C LEU A 54 -1.55 -3.68 11.07
N LEU A 55 -2.63 -3.15 10.51
CA LEU A 55 -3.59 -2.31 11.24
C LEU A 55 -4.33 -3.11 12.32
N LYS A 56 -4.73 -4.34 12.02
CA LYS A 56 -5.32 -5.26 13.01
C LYS A 56 -4.32 -5.63 14.10
N ASN A 57 -3.07 -5.91 13.72
CA ASN A 57 -2.00 -6.19 14.68
C ASN A 57 -1.71 -4.99 15.60
N ALA A 58 -1.89 -3.76 15.11
CA ALA A 58 -1.82 -2.54 15.91
C ALA A 58 -3.04 -2.30 16.82
N GLY A 59 -4.09 -3.14 16.72
CA GLY A 59 -5.27 -3.09 17.57
C GLY A 59 -6.45 -2.31 17.03
N PHE A 60 -6.45 -1.92 15.74
CA PHE A 60 -7.64 -1.37 15.09
C PHE A 60 -8.57 -2.51 14.66
N VAL A 61 -9.84 -2.43 15.05
CA VAL A 61 -10.84 -3.48 14.79
C VAL A 61 -11.89 -3.06 13.76
N ASP A 62 -12.15 -1.76 13.67
CA ASP A 62 -13.07 -1.15 12.71
C ASP A 62 -12.25 -0.41 11.66
N ILE A 63 -12.20 -0.93 10.44
CA ILE A 63 -11.39 -0.41 9.33
C ILE A 63 -12.28 -0.30 8.08
N ASP A 64 -12.60 0.93 7.71
CA ASP A 64 -13.27 1.29 6.47
C ASP A 64 -12.22 1.73 5.44
N ILE A 65 -12.39 1.32 4.18
CA ILE A 65 -11.51 1.70 3.08
C ILE A 65 -12.34 2.41 2.01
N HIS A 66 -11.92 3.61 1.63
CA HIS A 66 -12.58 4.42 0.62
C HIS A 66 -11.65 4.70 -0.55
N GLN A 67 -12.22 4.72 -1.75
CA GLN A 67 -11.58 5.20 -2.96
C GLN A 67 -12.33 6.45 -3.42
N LEU A 68 -11.59 7.43 -3.94
CA LEU A 68 -12.14 8.69 -4.42
C LEU A 68 -12.03 8.71 -5.94
N ASP A 69 -13.11 9.06 -6.63
CA ASP A 69 -13.17 9.02 -8.11
C ASP A 69 -12.05 9.82 -8.81
N HIS A 70 -11.52 10.85 -8.15
CA HIS A 70 -10.45 11.70 -8.68
C HIS A 70 -9.03 11.20 -8.33
N ASP A 71 -8.90 10.25 -7.40
CA ASP A 71 -7.63 9.69 -6.96
C ASP A 71 -7.53 8.22 -7.36
N ILE A 72 -6.97 8.00 -8.54
CA ILE A 72 -6.76 6.67 -9.10
C ILE A 72 -5.58 5.92 -8.46
N GLN A 73 -4.85 6.54 -7.53
CA GLN A 73 -3.64 5.98 -6.96
C GLN A 73 -3.84 5.46 -5.54
N ASN A 74 -4.70 6.08 -4.73
CA ASN A 74 -4.71 5.83 -3.29
C ASN A 74 -6.02 5.26 -2.75
N ASP A 75 -5.85 4.42 -1.73
CA ASP A 75 -6.86 4.01 -0.77
C ASP A 75 -6.82 4.90 0.48
N TYR A 76 -7.99 5.25 1.00
CA TYR A 76 -8.17 6.04 2.22
C TYR A 76 -8.79 5.18 3.32
N TYR A 77 -7.97 4.83 4.30
CA TYR A 77 -8.36 4.01 5.44
C TYR A 77 -8.85 4.91 6.58
N VAL A 78 -10.11 4.71 6.99
CA VAL A 78 -10.71 5.31 8.19
C VAL A 78 -10.82 4.19 9.23
N MET A 79 -10.20 4.40 10.38
CA MET A 79 -10.00 3.33 11.37
C MET A 79 -10.33 3.81 12.77
N ARG A 80 -11.03 2.96 13.54
CA ARG A 80 -11.46 3.23 14.92
C ARG A 80 -11.00 2.07 15.83
N LYS A 81 -10.82 2.40 17.11
CA LYS A 81 -10.38 1.46 18.15
C LYS A 81 -11.57 1.00 18.98
#